data_AF-A0A0B7F6R0-F1
#
_entry.id   AF-A0A0B7F6R0-F1
#
_cell.length_a   1.000
_cell.length_b   1.000
_cell.length_c   1.000
_cell.angle_alpha   90.00
_cell.angle_beta   90.00
_cell.angle_gamma   90.00
#
_symmetry.space_group_name_H-M   'P 1'
#
loop_
_entity.id
_entity.type
_entity.pdbx_description
1 polymer ?
#
loop_
_entity_poly.entity_id
_entity_poly.type
_entity_poly.pdbx_seq_one_letter_code
_entity_poly.pdbx_strand_id
1 'polypeptide(L)'
;MFILTTLYRYYHLFITRFRKSWLSPTSWSDLLGFTVQHSVRVSVRTTTSPLLKPLNAIVLQVESVMPTVPVAHDFEHGVRLSTDDSALDTTRLSSQVIEIITQAGHTPEELLQLPLSQPPELDDEHPLPAYYISSSHNTYLLSRQIFAKSSAASYTHVLTHGGRCVEIDAWDSSDGPIVTHGYAFTQSISFRSVCEAIGAAVGPNDLPVMVSLECHASPSTQETMVKIMSEIWGDKLVQAEIEGVEGMVSLKHVRGRILLMVEWHSPASRAPPQHDSSSSSSSSSSSDENEDDGGDRRQRDIALAGEQAQKQLDSRISPSLARLGIYAKSVKPQGDFTAQSITEPLHCLLNISENALSKLLPTRLEALIEKGHTHQTRVYPRGTRVQSTNLNPLKAWRAGAQIAALNWQSYDLGMQLNHAMFHNTGGWVLKSEYQRGLANPANDQPVRKLRVRIYGASNLPHPEDTQSDDSVSVYIRAELMHHHKDQKDRTKTVKAAPSRESTHNSLDIMWDEAFTWEVTPDDLAFIRFVVVEDKFAFDEPFMVYCARVSYVKEGLRLANLRDLTGRRTGSTILVDIQWS
;
A
#
# COMPACT_ATOMS: atom_id res chain seq x y z
N MET A 1 -18.29 18.89 -28.39
CA MET A 1 -17.22 19.81 -28.84
C MET A 1 -16.31 20.32 -27.73
N PHE A 2 -16.79 21.09 -26.74
CA PHE A 2 -15.94 21.88 -25.81
C PHE A 2 -14.77 21.11 -25.17
N ILE A 3 -14.99 19.87 -24.72
CA ILE A 3 -13.96 18.99 -24.14
C ILE A 3 -12.87 18.65 -25.16
N LEU A 4 -13.22 18.27 -26.40
CA LEU A 4 -12.28 18.01 -27.49
C LEU A 4 -11.46 19.25 -27.85
N THR A 5 -12.08 20.43 -27.91
CA THR A 5 -11.38 21.70 -28.16
C THR A 5 -10.38 22.03 -27.04
N THR A 6 -10.71 21.67 -25.80
CA THR A 6 -9.85 21.85 -24.63
C THR A 6 -8.67 20.87 -24.63
N LEU A 7 -8.94 19.58 -24.87
CA LEU A 7 -7.90 18.54 -25.02
C LEU A 7 -6.91 18.86 -26.15
N TYR A 8 -7.42 19.33 -27.30
CA TYR A 8 -6.58 19.77 -28.42
C TYR A 8 -5.66 20.95 -28.03
N ARG A 9 -6.17 21.93 -27.28
CA ARG A 9 -5.36 23.05 -26.76
C ARG A 9 -4.30 22.59 -25.76
N TYR A 10 -4.60 21.64 -24.88
CA TYR A 10 -3.62 21.04 -23.96
C TYR A 10 -2.53 20.26 -24.71
N TYR A 11 -2.90 19.43 -25.70
CA TYR A 11 -1.97 18.70 -26.55
C TYR A 11 -1.03 19.66 -27.32
N HIS A 12 -1.57 20.74 -27.86
CA HIS A 12 -0.78 21.73 -28.58
C HIS A 12 0.18 22.50 -27.65
N LEU A 13 -0.27 22.89 -26.44
CA LEU A 13 0.59 23.49 -25.42
C LEU A 13 1.72 22.56 -24.99
N PHE A 14 1.42 21.26 -24.82
CA PHE A 14 2.40 20.24 -24.47
C PHE A 14 3.48 20.12 -25.56
N ILE A 15 3.10 19.97 -26.84
CA ILE A 15 4.06 19.89 -27.94
C ILE A 15 4.89 21.18 -28.06
N THR A 16 4.28 22.36 -27.94
CA THR A 16 5.00 23.64 -28.02
C THR A 16 5.99 23.82 -26.86
N ARG A 17 5.71 23.28 -25.67
CA ARG A 17 6.59 23.39 -24.49
C ARG A 17 7.68 22.31 -24.42
N PHE A 18 7.42 21.10 -24.91
CA PHE A 18 8.31 19.93 -24.72
C PHE A 18 8.88 19.32 -26.01
N ARG A 19 8.50 19.82 -27.20
CA ARG A 19 8.98 19.39 -28.54
C ARG A 19 8.87 17.87 -28.84
N LYS A 20 8.02 17.12 -28.11
CA LYS A 20 7.79 15.69 -28.32
C LYS A 20 6.30 15.40 -28.56
N SER A 21 5.99 14.75 -29.68
CA SER A 21 4.68 14.17 -29.95
C SER A 21 4.56 12.78 -29.32
N TRP A 22 3.34 12.41 -28.94
CA TRP A 22 2.97 11.06 -28.48
C TRP A 22 1.93 10.40 -29.42
N LEU A 23 1.61 11.06 -30.54
CA LEU A 23 0.78 10.54 -31.65
C LEU A 23 1.61 10.55 -32.95
N SER A 24 1.32 9.61 -33.86
CA SER A 24 1.88 9.63 -35.22
C SER A 24 1.26 10.76 -36.06
N PRO A 25 1.88 11.18 -37.19
CA PRO A 25 1.45 12.38 -37.92
C PRO A 25 0.12 12.29 -38.69
N THR A 26 -0.59 11.17 -38.63
CA THR A 26 -1.80 10.90 -39.43
C THR A 26 -3.09 11.06 -38.61
N SER A 27 -4.12 11.62 -39.25
CA SER A 27 -5.55 11.57 -38.87
C SER A 27 -6.05 12.27 -37.58
N TRP A 28 -5.67 13.53 -37.37
CA TRP A 28 -6.62 14.48 -36.72
C TRP A 28 -7.69 15.04 -37.69
N SER A 29 -7.43 14.97 -39.00
CA SER A 29 -8.37 15.29 -40.07
C SER A 29 -9.62 14.39 -40.03
N ASP A 30 -9.39 13.09 -39.94
CA ASP A 30 -10.39 12.05 -40.19
C ASP A 30 -11.35 11.88 -38.98
N LEU A 31 -10.99 12.45 -37.83
CA LEU A 31 -11.75 12.36 -36.58
C LEU A 31 -12.78 13.50 -36.41
N LEU A 32 -12.71 14.58 -37.22
CA LEU A 32 -13.51 15.80 -36.99
C LEU A 32 -14.18 16.41 -38.23
N GLY A 33 -13.81 16.01 -39.46
CA GLY A 33 -14.62 16.25 -40.67
C GLY A 33 -14.82 17.70 -41.14
N PHE A 34 -14.37 18.72 -40.41
CA PHE A 34 -14.58 20.14 -40.73
C PHE A 34 -13.31 20.98 -40.60
N THR A 35 -12.99 21.72 -41.66
CA THR A 35 -11.86 22.66 -41.70
C THR A 35 -12.26 24.00 -41.06
N VAL A 36 -11.63 24.37 -39.95
CA VAL A 36 -11.79 25.69 -39.33
C VAL A 36 -10.48 26.47 -39.39
N GLN A 37 -10.35 27.34 -40.39
CA GLN A 37 -9.36 28.41 -40.36
C GLN A 37 -9.77 29.47 -39.34
N HIS A 38 -8.86 29.89 -38.47
CA HIS A 38 -8.72 31.28 -37.98
C HIS A 38 -7.33 31.42 -37.34
N SER A 39 -6.62 32.50 -37.63
CA SER A 39 -5.30 32.78 -37.05
C SER A 39 -5.39 33.90 -36.02
N VAL A 40 -4.69 33.76 -34.89
CA VAL A 40 -4.62 34.77 -33.84
C VAL A 40 -3.16 34.93 -33.41
N ARG A 41 -2.59 36.12 -33.65
CA ARG A 41 -1.34 36.54 -33.02
C ARG A 41 -1.64 37.05 -31.61
N VAL A 42 -0.80 36.67 -30.64
CA VAL A 42 -0.76 37.26 -29.31
C VAL A 42 0.70 37.62 -29.00
N SER A 43 0.94 38.88 -28.62
CA SER A 43 2.25 39.33 -28.14
C SER A 43 2.38 39.11 -26.63
N VAL A 44 3.61 38.87 -26.16
CA VAL A 44 3.88 38.61 -24.74
C VAL A 44 4.37 39.89 -24.06
N ARG A 45 3.69 40.30 -22.99
CA ARG A 45 4.25 41.12 -21.90
C ARG A 45 3.82 40.57 -20.55
N THR A 46 4.62 40.87 -19.54
CA THR A 46 4.62 40.23 -18.20
C THR A 46 3.59 40.82 -17.24
N THR A 47 2.86 39.97 -16.52
CA THR A 47 2.70 39.96 -15.04
C THR A 47 1.77 38.82 -14.59
N THR A 48 1.92 38.38 -13.34
CA THR A 48 0.99 37.54 -12.53
C THR A 48 -0.10 36.77 -13.28
N SER A 49 0.11 35.46 -13.49
CA SER A 49 -0.74 34.58 -14.31
C SER A 49 -2.23 34.59 -13.93
N PRO A 50 -3.14 35.09 -14.81
CA PRO A 50 -4.58 35.02 -14.58
C PRO A 50 -5.16 33.59 -14.68
N LEU A 51 -4.36 32.61 -15.12
CA LEU A 51 -4.82 31.25 -15.46
C LEU A 51 -5.22 30.39 -14.25
N LEU A 52 -4.80 30.75 -13.03
CA LEU A 52 -5.15 30.01 -11.81
C LEU A 52 -6.65 29.96 -11.52
N LYS A 53 -7.39 31.06 -11.76
CA LYS A 53 -8.86 31.08 -11.55
C LYS A 53 -9.61 30.19 -12.55
N PRO A 54 -9.35 30.25 -13.87
CA PRO A 54 -9.86 29.27 -14.83
C PRO A 54 -9.47 27.83 -14.51
N LEU A 55 -8.25 27.58 -14.01
CA LEU A 55 -7.83 26.22 -13.63
C LEU A 55 -8.70 25.68 -12.49
N ASN A 56 -8.86 26.42 -11.39
CA ASN A 56 -9.70 25.99 -10.27
C ASN A 56 -11.17 25.82 -10.67
N ALA A 57 -11.71 26.70 -11.53
CA ALA A 57 -13.08 26.56 -12.03
C ALA A 57 -13.28 25.27 -12.85
N ILE A 58 -12.28 24.89 -13.67
CA ILE A 58 -12.32 23.64 -14.44
C ILE A 58 -12.09 22.41 -13.53
N VAL A 59 -11.25 22.52 -12.49
CA VAL A 59 -11.05 21.44 -11.50
C VAL A 59 -12.36 21.14 -10.75
N LEU A 60 -13.02 22.15 -10.18
CA LEU A 60 -14.32 22.00 -9.52
C LEU A 60 -15.38 21.36 -10.44
N GLN A 61 -15.34 21.70 -11.74
CA GLN A 61 -16.27 21.18 -12.76
C GLN A 61 -15.85 19.79 -13.33
N VAL A 62 -14.70 19.25 -12.92
CA VAL A 62 -14.29 17.85 -13.14
C VAL A 62 -14.57 17.02 -11.88
N GLU A 63 -14.36 17.59 -10.69
CA GLU A 63 -14.75 17.01 -9.40
C GLU A 63 -16.27 16.80 -9.31
N SER A 64 -17.08 17.72 -9.82
CA SER A 64 -18.54 17.60 -9.83
C SER A 64 -19.12 16.59 -10.84
N VAL A 65 -18.28 15.92 -11.64
CA VAL A 65 -18.71 15.01 -12.74
C VAL A 65 -18.03 13.64 -12.67
N MET A 66 -17.04 13.45 -11.79
CA MET A 66 -16.53 12.12 -11.41
C MET A 66 -17.01 11.76 -10.01
N PRO A 67 -17.48 10.53 -9.75
CA PRO A 67 -17.84 10.11 -8.39
C PRO A 67 -16.62 10.25 -7.47
N THR A 68 -16.79 11.04 -6.42
CA THR A 68 -15.80 11.20 -5.35
C THR A 68 -15.60 9.85 -4.67
N VAL A 69 -14.33 9.45 -4.52
CA VAL A 69 -14.00 8.26 -3.71
C VAL A 69 -14.33 8.63 -2.25
N PRO A 70 -15.16 7.87 -1.52
CA PRO A 70 -15.69 8.28 -0.22
C PRO A 70 -14.64 8.80 0.77
N VAL A 71 -13.46 8.18 0.77
CA VAL A 71 -12.29 8.56 1.58
C VAL A 71 -11.97 10.07 1.55
N ALA A 72 -12.13 10.74 0.40
CA ALA A 72 -11.88 12.19 0.32
C ALA A 72 -12.94 13.02 1.07
N HIS A 73 -14.21 12.62 0.99
CA HIS A 73 -15.32 13.25 1.71
C HIS A 73 -15.21 13.00 3.23
N ASP A 74 -14.76 11.81 3.61
CA ASP A 74 -14.61 11.40 5.02
C ASP A 74 -13.63 12.30 5.78
N PHE A 75 -12.43 12.50 5.22
CA PHE A 75 -11.39 13.32 5.84
C PHE A 75 -11.70 14.83 5.83
N GLU A 76 -12.57 15.31 4.94
CA GLU A 76 -12.93 16.74 4.87
C GLU A 76 -14.13 17.12 5.75
N HIS A 77 -15.04 16.18 6.02
CA HIS A 77 -16.20 16.41 6.90
C HIS A 77 -16.01 15.84 8.32
N GLY A 78 -14.80 15.42 8.69
CA GLY A 78 -14.49 14.92 10.03
C GLY A 78 -15.15 13.58 10.36
N VAL A 79 -15.60 12.83 9.33
CA VAL A 79 -16.14 11.49 9.50
C VAL A 79 -14.96 10.56 9.77
N ARG A 80 -14.84 10.11 11.02
CA ARG A 80 -13.91 9.04 11.40
C ARG A 80 -14.13 7.84 10.47
N LEU A 81 -13.09 7.43 9.73
CA LEU A 81 -12.93 6.01 9.40
C LEU A 81 -12.87 5.29 10.75
N SER A 82 -13.95 4.60 11.13
CA SER A 82 -14.40 4.55 12.53
C SER A 82 -13.29 4.17 13.51
N THR A 83 -12.98 5.10 14.42
CA THR A 83 -12.16 4.82 15.61
C THR A 83 -13.00 4.14 16.72
N ASP A 84 -14.30 3.96 16.48
CA ASP A 84 -15.24 3.30 17.36
C ASP A 84 -15.55 1.90 16.83
N ASP A 85 -14.87 0.92 17.40
CA ASP A 85 -15.26 -0.51 17.35
C ASP A 85 -16.41 -0.81 18.35
N SER A 86 -16.87 0.19 19.10
CA SER A 86 -18.08 0.16 19.94
C SER A 86 -19.37 -0.08 19.14
N ALA A 87 -19.33 0.07 17.81
CA ALA A 87 -20.39 -0.34 16.89
C ALA A 87 -20.69 -1.85 16.85
N LEU A 88 -20.06 -2.66 17.73
CA LEU A 88 -20.49 -4.03 18.03
C LEU A 88 -21.93 -4.10 18.58
N ASP A 89 -22.40 -3.04 19.27
CA ASP A 89 -23.74 -2.93 19.88
C ASP A 89 -24.93 -3.05 18.90
N THR A 90 -24.69 -3.10 17.58
CA THR A 90 -25.75 -3.17 16.54
C THR A 90 -25.74 -4.44 15.68
N THR A 91 -24.97 -5.47 16.07
CA THR A 91 -24.85 -6.72 15.29
C THR A 91 -26.09 -7.62 15.41
N ARG A 92 -27.15 -7.32 14.66
CA ARG A 92 -28.38 -8.12 14.61
C ARG A 92 -28.17 -9.41 13.79
N LEU A 93 -28.49 -10.56 14.37
CA LEU A 93 -28.69 -11.82 13.65
C LEU A 93 -30.18 -12.00 13.31
N SER A 94 -30.49 -12.66 12.20
CA SER A 94 -31.87 -12.97 11.82
C SER A 94 -32.41 -14.17 12.60
N SER A 95 -33.74 -14.26 12.79
CA SER A 95 -34.36 -15.40 13.50
C SER A 95 -33.95 -16.76 12.94
N GLN A 96 -33.77 -16.88 11.62
CA GLN A 96 -33.33 -18.12 10.96
C GLN A 96 -31.87 -18.47 11.24
N VAL A 97 -30.99 -17.47 11.37
CA VAL A 97 -29.60 -17.68 11.79
C VAL A 97 -29.56 -18.08 13.27
N ILE A 98 -30.32 -17.41 14.13
CA ILE A 98 -30.45 -17.74 15.56
C ILE A 98 -30.99 -19.18 15.75
N GLU A 99 -31.96 -19.60 14.95
CA GLU A 99 -32.49 -20.96 14.97
C GLU A 99 -31.41 -22.01 14.65
N ILE A 100 -30.64 -21.83 13.57
CA ILE A 100 -29.56 -22.76 13.20
C ILE A 100 -28.48 -22.83 14.28
N ILE A 101 -28.11 -21.70 14.87
CA ILE A 101 -27.15 -21.60 15.99
C ILE A 101 -27.66 -22.40 17.20
N THR A 102 -28.93 -22.22 17.56
CA THR A 102 -29.57 -22.90 18.69
C THR A 102 -29.70 -24.41 18.43
N GLN A 103 -30.08 -24.82 17.21
CA GLN A 103 -30.16 -26.22 16.81
C GLN A 103 -28.79 -26.92 16.79
N ALA A 104 -27.70 -26.17 16.56
CA ALA A 104 -26.32 -26.66 16.67
C ALA A 104 -25.81 -26.76 18.13
N GLY A 105 -26.60 -26.32 19.12
CA GLY A 105 -26.24 -26.37 20.54
C GLY A 105 -25.40 -25.20 21.03
N HIS A 106 -25.38 -24.08 20.30
CA HIS A 106 -24.67 -22.84 20.64
C HIS A 106 -25.65 -21.71 20.98
N THR A 107 -25.17 -20.64 21.60
CA THR A 107 -25.92 -19.37 21.69
C THR A 107 -25.41 -18.33 20.67
N PRO A 108 -26.24 -17.35 20.27
CA PRO A 108 -25.80 -16.20 19.46
C PRO A 108 -24.61 -15.45 20.07
N GLU A 109 -24.62 -15.25 21.38
CA GLU A 109 -23.61 -14.49 22.13
C GLU A 109 -22.25 -15.21 22.14
N GLU A 110 -22.25 -16.55 22.23
CA GLU A 110 -21.03 -17.36 22.08
C GLU A 110 -20.40 -17.17 20.71
N LEU A 111 -21.18 -17.28 19.63
CA LEU A 111 -20.65 -17.17 18.27
C LEU A 111 -20.24 -15.75 17.87
N LEU A 112 -20.86 -14.72 18.44
CA LEU A 112 -20.41 -13.33 18.29
C LEU A 112 -19.03 -13.10 18.94
N GLN A 113 -18.69 -13.86 19.98
CA GLN A 113 -17.38 -13.83 20.64
C GLN A 113 -16.34 -14.77 20.01
N LEU A 114 -16.75 -15.74 19.18
CA LEU A 114 -15.87 -16.72 18.55
C LEU A 114 -15.45 -16.29 17.13
N PRO A 115 -14.25 -15.70 16.94
CA PRO A 115 -13.80 -15.27 15.62
C PRO A 115 -13.61 -16.48 14.69
N LEU A 116 -14.03 -16.33 13.43
CA LEU A 116 -13.76 -17.30 12.37
C LEU A 116 -12.25 -17.45 12.10
N SER A 117 -11.51 -16.34 12.16
CA SER A 117 -10.07 -16.26 11.89
C SER A 117 -9.36 -15.74 13.13
N GLN A 118 -8.44 -16.54 13.68
CA GLN A 118 -7.63 -16.19 14.85
C GLN A 118 -6.18 -16.60 14.55
N PRO A 119 -5.24 -15.64 14.46
CA PRO A 119 -3.82 -15.93 14.24
C PRO A 119 -3.22 -16.67 15.45
N PRO A 120 -2.05 -17.32 15.28
CA PRO A 120 -1.26 -17.78 16.42
C PRO A 120 -0.72 -16.58 17.23
N GLU A 121 -0.25 -16.86 18.43
CA GLU A 121 0.56 -15.91 19.20
C GLU A 121 1.85 -15.57 18.45
N LEU A 122 2.35 -14.35 18.64
CA LEU A 122 3.56 -13.86 17.96
C LEU A 122 4.80 -14.26 18.75
N ASP A 123 5.53 -15.26 18.27
CA ASP A 123 6.96 -15.38 18.54
C ASP A 123 7.65 -14.10 18.02
N ASP A 124 8.33 -13.37 18.92
CA ASP A 124 9.01 -12.10 18.63
C ASP A 124 10.54 -12.20 18.76
N GLU A 125 11.08 -13.42 18.91
CA GLU A 125 12.50 -13.74 19.13
C GLU A 125 13.29 -13.88 17.81
N HIS A 126 12.62 -14.23 16.69
CA HIS A 126 13.28 -14.34 15.37
C HIS A 126 13.75 -12.98 14.82
N PRO A 127 14.78 -12.92 13.95
CA PRO A 127 15.29 -11.68 13.37
C PRO A 127 14.34 -11.06 12.32
N LEU A 128 14.40 -9.73 12.09
CA LEU A 128 13.43 -9.01 11.22
C LEU A 128 13.14 -9.66 9.84
N PRO A 129 14.11 -10.21 9.06
CA PRO A 129 13.84 -10.90 7.80
C PRO A 129 12.89 -12.11 7.90
N ALA A 130 12.62 -12.64 9.11
CA ALA A 130 11.74 -13.77 9.34
C ALA A 130 10.23 -13.45 9.26
N TYR A 131 9.83 -12.18 9.16
CA TYR A 131 8.43 -11.76 9.22
C TYR A 131 7.94 -11.03 7.97
N TYR A 132 6.64 -11.15 7.68
CA TYR A 132 5.90 -10.21 6.86
C TYR A 132 5.47 -8.99 7.68
N ILE A 133 5.34 -7.85 7.00
CA ILE A 133 5.12 -6.53 7.62
C ILE A 133 3.95 -5.83 6.92
N SER A 134 2.94 -5.41 7.68
CA SER A 134 1.80 -4.64 7.19
C SER A 134 2.26 -3.27 6.72
N SER A 135 2.20 -3.00 5.41
CA SER A 135 3.00 -1.96 4.78
C SER A 135 2.20 -0.97 3.95
N SER A 136 2.52 0.31 4.09
CA SER A 136 1.90 1.43 3.37
C SER A 136 2.88 2.04 2.36
N HIS A 137 2.32 2.55 1.26
CA HIS A 137 3.02 3.23 0.17
C HIS A 137 2.44 4.64 0.01
N ASN A 138 3.31 5.64 -0.13
CA ASN A 138 2.97 7.08 -0.15
C ASN A 138 1.95 7.45 0.95
N THR A 139 2.24 7.06 2.19
CA THR A 139 1.30 7.03 3.33
C THR A 139 0.60 8.37 3.60
N TYR A 140 1.24 9.47 3.26
CA TYR A 140 0.70 10.82 3.40
C TYR A 140 -0.56 11.09 2.54
N LEU A 141 -0.80 10.35 1.44
CA LEU A 141 -1.87 10.66 0.47
C LEU A 141 -3.26 10.20 0.92
N LEU A 142 -4.22 11.13 0.97
CA LEU A 142 -5.63 10.82 1.26
C LEU A 142 -6.40 10.22 0.07
N SER A 143 -5.93 10.39 -1.17
CA SER A 143 -6.66 9.92 -2.35
C SER A 143 -5.72 9.60 -3.55
N ARG A 144 -6.07 10.06 -4.76
CA ARG A 144 -5.42 9.65 -6.02
C ARG A 144 -4.06 10.34 -6.23
N GLN A 145 -3.05 9.55 -6.57
CA GLN A 145 -1.62 9.90 -6.73
C GLN A 145 -1.27 11.21 -7.49
N ILE A 146 -2.16 11.79 -8.32
CA ILE A 146 -1.86 13.01 -9.11
C ILE A 146 -2.48 14.30 -8.53
N PHE A 147 -3.57 14.19 -7.74
CA PHE A 147 -4.36 15.34 -7.28
C PHE A 147 -4.80 15.26 -5.80
N ALA A 148 -4.22 14.36 -5.03
CA ALA A 148 -4.59 14.15 -3.63
C ALA A 148 -4.18 15.31 -2.71
N LYS A 149 -4.97 15.51 -1.65
CA LYS A 149 -4.53 16.19 -0.44
C LYS A 149 -3.63 15.25 0.36
N SER A 150 -2.54 15.78 0.91
CA SER A 150 -1.70 15.04 1.87
C SER A 150 -2.15 15.34 3.29
N SER A 151 -2.00 14.39 4.21
CA SER A 151 -2.31 14.58 5.63
C SER A 151 -1.37 13.80 6.55
N ALA A 152 -1.05 14.39 7.69
CA ALA A 152 -0.34 13.69 8.77
C ALA A 152 -1.26 12.65 9.45
N ALA A 153 -2.58 12.86 9.45
CA ALA A 153 -3.55 11.95 10.05
C ALA A 153 -3.58 10.56 9.36
N SER A 154 -3.16 10.49 8.09
CA SER A 154 -3.01 9.23 7.34
C SER A 154 -2.03 8.27 8.01
N TYR A 155 -0.93 8.78 8.56
CA TYR A 155 0.04 7.97 9.32
C TYR A 155 -0.57 7.44 10.62
N THR A 156 -1.30 8.28 11.36
CA THR A 156 -2.00 7.87 12.58
C THR A 156 -3.05 6.80 12.28
N HIS A 157 -3.82 6.96 11.20
CA HIS A 157 -4.80 5.96 10.76
C HIS A 157 -4.12 4.62 10.44
N VAL A 158 -3.10 4.62 9.58
CA VAL A 158 -2.36 3.40 9.20
C VAL A 158 -1.75 2.70 10.43
N LEU A 159 -1.08 3.45 11.32
CA LEU A 159 -0.41 2.87 12.49
C LEU A 159 -1.39 2.33 13.55
N THR A 160 -2.51 3.02 13.80
CA THR A 160 -3.57 2.51 14.71
C THR A 160 -4.29 1.30 14.13
N HIS A 161 -4.40 1.20 12.80
CA HIS A 161 -5.04 0.07 12.10
C HIS A 161 -4.06 -1.08 11.79
N GLY A 162 -2.95 -1.18 12.52
CA GLY A 162 -2.00 -2.30 12.43
C GLY A 162 -1.02 -2.23 11.26
N GLY A 163 -0.87 -1.09 10.59
CA GLY A 163 0.27 -0.83 9.71
C GLY A 163 1.55 -0.68 10.52
N ARG A 164 2.67 -1.21 10.03
CA ARG A 164 3.99 -1.21 10.70
C ARG A 164 5.15 -0.80 9.79
N CYS A 165 4.91 -0.61 8.49
CA CYS A 165 5.80 0.16 7.62
C CYS A 165 5.02 1.32 6.98
N VAL A 166 5.53 2.54 7.10
CA VAL A 166 4.96 3.78 6.53
C VAL A 166 5.99 4.51 5.66
N GLU A 167 5.55 5.38 4.76
CA GLU A 167 6.41 6.03 3.77
C GLU A 167 6.31 7.56 3.78
N ILE A 168 7.46 8.23 3.77
CA ILE A 168 7.65 9.68 3.79
C ILE A 168 8.49 10.10 2.57
N ASP A 169 7.89 10.88 1.67
CA ASP A 169 8.61 11.51 0.54
C ASP A 169 9.03 12.92 0.96
N ALA A 170 10.30 13.12 1.33
CA ALA A 170 10.78 14.37 1.94
C ALA A 170 11.46 15.30 0.93
N TRP A 171 11.03 16.57 0.89
CA TRP A 171 11.47 17.61 -0.06
C TRP A 171 11.81 18.93 0.65
N ASP A 172 12.61 19.78 -0.02
CA ASP A 172 12.87 21.16 0.41
C ASP A 172 11.63 22.08 0.27
N SER A 173 11.54 23.08 1.13
CA SER A 173 10.67 24.25 0.99
C SER A 173 11.33 25.48 1.64
N SER A 174 10.81 26.68 1.37
CA SER A 174 11.22 27.94 2.02
C SER A 174 11.12 27.87 3.55
N ASP A 175 10.16 27.11 4.05
CA ASP A 175 9.75 27.06 5.46
C ASP A 175 10.26 25.79 6.17
N GLY A 176 11.25 25.10 5.57
CA GLY A 176 11.85 23.86 6.07
C GLY A 176 11.35 22.59 5.34
N PRO A 177 11.67 21.39 5.86
CA PRO A 177 11.31 20.13 5.21
C PRO A 177 9.80 19.89 5.14
N ILE A 178 9.33 19.50 3.95
CA ILE A 178 7.94 19.15 3.66
C ILE A 178 7.82 17.71 3.15
N VAL A 179 6.60 17.18 3.18
CA VAL A 179 6.23 15.87 2.62
C VAL A 179 5.19 16.07 1.53
N THR A 180 5.44 15.51 0.34
CA THR A 180 4.62 15.69 -0.86
C THR A 180 4.96 14.66 -1.95
N HIS A 181 4.02 14.37 -2.85
CA HIS A 181 4.30 13.49 -3.99
C HIS A 181 4.94 14.30 -5.12
N GLY A 182 6.16 13.92 -5.50
CA GLY A 182 6.97 14.62 -6.50
C GLY A 182 6.24 14.82 -7.83
N TYR A 183 6.34 16.03 -8.39
CA TYR A 183 5.77 16.42 -9.69
C TYR A 183 4.23 16.36 -9.83
N ALA A 184 3.50 16.08 -8.75
CA ALA A 184 2.03 16.10 -8.72
C ALA A 184 1.46 17.41 -8.13
N PHE A 185 0.22 17.77 -8.49
CA PHE A 185 -0.46 18.95 -7.92
C PHE A 185 -1.09 18.63 -6.56
N THR A 186 -0.28 18.12 -5.62
CA THR A 186 -0.72 17.74 -4.27
C THR A 186 -0.46 18.87 -3.27
N GLN A 187 -1.29 18.98 -2.24
CA GLN A 187 -1.00 19.85 -1.10
C GLN A 187 0.08 19.19 -0.24
N SER A 188 1.16 19.91 0.06
CA SER A 188 2.24 19.45 0.92
C SER A 188 1.89 19.61 2.41
N ILE A 189 2.52 18.80 3.25
CA ILE A 189 2.42 18.87 4.72
C ILE A 189 3.82 19.04 5.33
N SER A 190 3.91 19.53 6.57
CA SER A 190 5.21 19.65 7.25
C SER A 190 5.78 18.28 7.59
N PHE A 191 7.09 18.10 7.40
CA PHE A 191 7.81 16.92 7.87
C PHE A 191 7.73 16.78 9.40
N ARG A 192 7.64 17.90 10.14
CA ARG A 192 7.46 17.90 11.60
C ARG A 192 6.12 17.27 12.01
N SER A 193 5.00 17.67 11.40
CA SER A 193 3.69 17.12 11.78
C SER A 193 3.51 15.65 11.39
N VAL A 194 4.22 15.19 10.35
CA VAL A 194 4.36 13.75 10.05
C VAL A 194 5.14 13.02 11.15
N CYS A 195 6.27 13.58 11.61
CA CYS A 195 7.03 13.01 12.72
C CYS A 195 6.20 12.98 14.02
N GLU A 196 5.43 14.02 14.32
CA GLU A 196 4.51 14.09 15.47
C GLU A 196 3.42 13.01 15.37
N ALA A 197 2.78 12.85 14.20
CA ALA A 197 1.74 11.86 13.97
C ALA A 197 2.23 10.40 14.09
N ILE A 198 3.47 10.12 13.65
CA ILE A 198 4.12 8.81 13.84
C ILE A 198 4.53 8.63 15.31
N GLY A 199 5.16 9.65 15.91
CA GLY A 199 5.68 9.60 17.28
C GLY A 199 4.59 9.44 18.35
N ALA A 200 3.40 10.00 18.10
CA ALA A 200 2.23 9.83 18.96
C ALA A 200 1.58 8.44 18.82
N ALA A 201 1.73 7.77 17.67
CA ALA A 201 1.11 6.48 17.37
C ALA A 201 1.96 5.25 17.75
N VAL A 202 3.12 5.45 18.38
CA VAL A 202 4.01 4.37 18.87
C VAL A 202 4.14 4.45 20.40
N GLY A 203 3.55 3.51 21.11
CA GLY A 203 3.73 3.29 22.55
C GLY A 203 4.99 2.47 22.89
N PRO A 204 5.42 2.43 24.16
CA PRO A 204 6.70 1.84 24.56
C PRO A 204 6.79 0.31 24.41
N ASN A 205 5.66 -0.40 24.41
CA ASN A 205 5.61 -1.87 24.32
C ASN A 205 5.17 -2.38 22.93
N ASP A 206 4.82 -1.48 22.02
CA ASP A 206 4.30 -1.81 20.70
C ASP A 206 5.35 -2.54 19.85
N LEU A 207 4.90 -3.26 18.83
CA LEU A 207 5.80 -3.82 17.83
C LEU A 207 6.43 -2.69 17.00
N PRO A 208 7.71 -2.83 16.59
CA PRO A 208 8.45 -1.78 15.89
C PRO A 208 7.71 -1.22 14.66
N VAL A 209 7.95 0.07 14.41
CA VAL A 209 7.51 0.76 13.19
C VAL A 209 8.71 1.06 12.31
N MET A 210 8.63 0.67 11.05
CA MET A 210 9.58 1.03 10.00
C MET A 210 9.11 2.27 9.24
N VAL A 211 10.04 3.16 8.93
CA VAL A 211 9.76 4.40 8.17
C VAL A 211 10.59 4.41 6.89
N SER A 212 9.95 4.16 5.76
CA SER A 212 10.52 4.30 4.41
C SER A 212 10.69 5.78 4.09
N LEU A 213 11.93 6.28 4.08
CA LEU A 213 12.22 7.68 3.76
C LEU A 213 12.75 7.79 2.33
N GLU A 214 11.92 8.25 1.39
CA GLU A 214 12.42 8.68 0.08
C GLU A 214 12.83 10.16 0.15
N CYS A 215 14.14 10.39 0.24
CA CYS A 215 14.70 11.71 0.43
C CYS A 215 15.09 12.37 -0.90
N HIS A 216 14.43 13.49 -1.20
CA HIS A 216 14.73 14.40 -2.31
C HIS A 216 15.27 15.75 -1.83
N ALA A 217 15.28 15.99 -0.50
CA ALA A 217 15.72 17.23 0.12
C ALA A 217 17.25 17.43 0.13
N SER A 218 17.70 18.69 0.08
CA SER A 218 19.10 19.10 0.15
C SER A 218 19.80 18.72 1.47
N PRO A 219 21.14 18.58 1.52
CA PRO A 219 21.87 18.17 2.73
C PRO A 219 21.58 19.04 3.97
N SER A 220 21.44 20.36 3.83
CA SER A 220 21.07 21.27 4.92
C SER A 220 19.65 21.03 5.46
N THR A 221 18.73 20.66 4.58
CA THR A 221 17.36 20.27 4.97
C THR A 221 17.37 18.88 5.62
N GLN A 222 18.27 17.98 5.20
CA GLN A 222 18.44 16.68 5.85
C GLN A 222 18.97 16.78 7.28
N GLU A 223 19.94 17.66 7.57
CA GLU A 223 20.35 17.96 8.96
C GLU A 223 19.15 18.47 9.80
N THR A 224 18.28 19.28 9.18
CA THR A 224 17.04 19.75 9.81
C THR A 224 16.03 18.61 10.05
N MET A 225 15.89 17.68 9.11
CA MET A 225 15.07 16.46 9.26
C MET A 225 15.61 15.55 10.37
N VAL A 226 16.92 15.33 10.45
CA VAL A 226 17.57 14.54 11.51
C VAL A 226 17.32 15.16 12.87
N LYS A 227 17.45 16.49 13.00
CA LYS A 227 17.11 17.21 14.24
C LYS A 227 15.63 17.00 14.60
N ILE A 228 14.70 17.18 13.66
CA ILE A 228 13.26 17.01 13.87
C ILE A 228 12.93 15.59 14.35
N MET A 229 13.48 14.56 13.70
CA MET A 229 13.27 13.16 14.10
C MET A 229 13.82 12.87 15.50
N SER A 230 15.04 13.33 15.81
CA SER A 230 15.67 13.11 17.12
C SER A 230 14.96 13.88 18.25
N GLU A 231 14.41 15.06 17.96
CA GLU A 231 13.65 15.89 18.90
C GLU A 231 12.28 15.29 19.24
N ILE A 232 11.56 14.75 18.24
CA ILE A 232 10.15 14.31 18.39
C ILE A 232 10.04 12.83 18.75
N TRP A 233 10.91 11.98 18.21
CA TRP A 233 10.90 10.55 18.51
C TRP A 233 11.79 10.20 19.70
N GLY A 234 12.84 10.98 19.97
CA GLY A 234 13.75 10.79 21.10
C GLY A 234 14.26 9.34 21.19
N ASP A 235 14.03 8.72 22.35
CA ASP A 235 14.42 7.34 22.63
C ASP A 235 13.70 6.30 21.74
N LYS A 236 12.57 6.63 21.09
CA LYS A 236 11.90 5.72 20.17
C LYS A 236 12.74 5.48 18.92
N LEU A 237 13.39 6.52 18.38
CA LEU A 237 14.25 6.39 17.21
C LEU A 237 15.45 5.49 17.53
N VAL A 238 15.75 4.53 16.64
CA VAL A 238 17.00 3.76 16.70
C VAL A 238 18.13 4.63 16.15
N GLN A 239 19.02 5.09 17.05
CA GLN A 239 20.14 6.01 16.73
C GLN A 239 21.53 5.35 16.86
N ALA A 240 21.58 4.13 17.41
CA ALA A 240 22.75 3.27 17.50
C ALA A 240 22.31 1.80 17.42
N GLU A 241 23.25 0.88 17.22
CA GLU A 241 23.01 -0.56 17.29
C GLU A 241 22.61 -0.96 18.73
N ILE A 242 21.76 -1.99 18.87
CA ILE A 242 21.28 -2.47 20.17
C ILE A 242 22.39 -3.26 20.86
N GLU A 243 22.77 -2.82 22.06
CA GLU A 243 23.85 -3.43 22.84
C GLU A 243 23.59 -4.91 23.12
N GLY A 244 24.61 -5.75 22.94
CA GLY A 244 24.54 -7.20 23.16
C GLY A 244 23.87 -8.01 22.04
N VAL A 245 23.38 -7.38 20.96
CA VAL A 245 22.77 -8.08 19.82
C VAL A 245 23.76 -8.23 18.68
N GLU A 246 24.27 -9.44 18.45
CA GLU A 246 25.05 -9.75 17.25
C GLU A 246 24.15 -9.93 16.02
N GLY A 247 24.46 -9.23 14.94
CA GLY A 247 23.72 -9.34 13.69
C GLY A 247 22.35 -8.64 13.73
N MET A 248 21.33 -9.28 13.15
CA MET A 248 20.04 -8.64 12.90
C MET A 248 19.12 -8.76 14.12
N VAL A 249 18.62 -7.63 14.61
CA VAL A 249 17.64 -7.56 15.72
C VAL A 249 16.38 -8.38 15.45
N SER A 250 15.75 -8.83 16.54
CA SER A 250 14.41 -9.40 16.56
C SER A 250 13.36 -8.35 16.93
N LEU A 251 12.07 -8.68 16.80
CA LEU A 251 10.98 -7.75 17.15
C LEU A 251 11.02 -7.36 18.63
N LYS A 252 11.31 -8.32 19.51
CA LYS A 252 11.53 -8.12 20.96
C LYS A 252 12.61 -7.06 21.26
N HIS A 253 13.75 -7.13 20.57
CA HIS A 253 14.88 -6.20 20.77
C HIS A 253 14.55 -4.74 20.39
N VAL A 254 13.49 -4.50 19.61
CA VAL A 254 13.10 -3.17 19.14
C VAL A 254 11.62 -2.83 19.38
N ARG A 255 11.00 -3.39 20.43
CA ARG A 255 9.68 -2.93 20.89
C ARG A 255 9.69 -1.45 21.28
N GLY A 256 8.62 -0.76 20.92
CA GLY A 256 8.46 0.69 21.06
C GLY A 256 9.39 1.55 20.19
N ARG A 257 10.14 0.95 19.26
CA ARG A 257 11.14 1.67 18.45
C ARG A 257 10.65 2.02 17.04
N ILE A 258 11.26 3.07 16.50
CA ILE A 258 11.10 3.56 15.14
C ILE A 258 12.42 3.32 14.39
N LEU A 259 12.35 2.51 13.33
CA LEU A 259 13.48 2.10 12.50
C LEU A 259 13.42 2.85 11.17
N LEU A 260 14.39 3.72 10.90
CA LEU A 260 14.45 4.47 9.65
C LEU A 260 15.04 3.62 8.52
N MET A 261 14.35 3.54 7.38
CA MET A 261 14.87 2.95 6.15
C MET A 261 15.45 4.07 5.29
N VAL A 262 16.77 4.07 5.08
CA VAL A 262 17.50 5.17 4.42
C VAL A 262 18.17 4.65 3.16
N GLU A 263 18.13 5.41 2.06
CA GLU A 263 18.83 5.03 0.83
C GLU A 263 20.34 4.88 1.06
N TRP A 264 20.92 3.78 0.59
CA TRP A 264 22.35 3.53 0.67
C TRP A 264 22.98 3.43 -0.72
N HIS A 265 24.10 4.15 -0.89
CA HIS A 265 24.94 4.12 -2.08
C HIS A 265 26.36 3.71 -1.70
N SER A 266 26.91 2.71 -2.39
CA SER A 266 28.23 2.14 -2.14
C SER A 266 29.35 3.19 -2.18
N PRO A 267 30.42 3.08 -1.38
CA PRO A 267 31.60 3.94 -1.50
C PRO A 267 32.17 3.99 -2.92
N ALA A 268 32.13 2.89 -3.67
CA ALA A 268 32.55 2.87 -5.07
C ALA A 268 31.64 3.74 -5.97
N SER A 269 30.35 3.84 -5.67
CA SER A 269 29.39 4.73 -6.35
C SER A 269 29.53 6.21 -5.94
N ARG A 270 30.45 6.53 -5.02
CA ARG A 270 30.79 7.91 -4.59
C ARG A 270 32.16 8.37 -5.12
N ALA A 271 32.89 7.50 -5.82
CA ALA A 271 34.11 7.89 -6.52
C ALA A 271 33.78 8.71 -7.78
N PRO A 272 34.66 9.65 -8.20
CA PRO A 272 34.53 10.27 -9.52
C PRO A 272 34.58 9.20 -10.62
N PRO A 273 33.80 9.33 -11.71
CA PRO A 273 33.82 8.36 -12.79
C PRO A 273 35.20 8.31 -13.44
N GLN A 274 35.87 7.16 -13.33
CA GLN A 274 37.02 6.85 -14.20
C GLN A 274 36.50 6.62 -15.63
N HIS A 275 37.29 7.03 -16.61
CA HIS A 275 36.78 7.42 -17.93
C HIS A 275 36.60 6.24 -18.92
N ASP A 276 36.16 5.08 -18.41
CA ASP A 276 35.93 3.86 -19.20
C ASP A 276 34.51 3.80 -19.75
N SER A 277 34.40 3.77 -21.08
CA SER A 277 33.15 4.04 -21.79
C SER A 277 32.29 2.79 -22.05
N SER A 278 31.38 2.42 -21.12
CA SER A 278 30.17 1.63 -21.47
C SER A 278 29.11 1.45 -20.35
N SER A 279 28.49 2.54 -19.87
CA SER A 279 27.18 2.42 -19.16
C SER A 279 26.29 3.64 -19.37
N SER A 280 25.07 3.44 -19.89
CA SER A 280 24.15 4.51 -20.32
C SER A 280 22.98 4.75 -19.34
N SER A 281 23.21 5.58 -18.32
CA SER A 281 22.14 6.13 -17.48
C SER A 281 21.55 7.40 -18.12
N SER A 282 20.32 7.33 -18.65
CA SER A 282 19.72 8.43 -19.42
C SER A 282 18.97 9.45 -18.55
N SER A 283 19.66 10.52 -18.13
CA SER A 283 19.06 11.79 -17.67
C SER A 283 19.30 12.88 -18.73
N SER A 284 18.29 13.71 -19.05
CA SER A 284 18.31 14.55 -20.26
C SER A 284 18.22 16.05 -20.02
N SER A 285 19.32 16.78 -20.29
CA SER A 285 19.35 18.23 -20.57
C SER A 285 20.64 18.61 -21.31
N SER A 286 20.54 19.56 -22.25
CA SER A 286 21.68 20.23 -22.92
C SER A 286 22.19 21.41 -22.04
N SER A 287 23.24 22.18 -22.36
CA SER A 287 23.89 22.51 -23.66
C SER A 287 25.32 23.04 -23.46
N ASP A 288 26.10 23.20 -24.53
CA ASP A 288 27.50 23.68 -24.55
C ASP A 288 27.68 25.22 -24.54
N GLU A 289 28.85 25.72 -24.08
CA GLU A 289 29.79 26.64 -24.80
C GLU A 289 30.90 27.27 -23.88
N ASN A 290 32.15 26.80 -24.06
CA ASN A 290 33.50 27.44 -24.03
C ASN A 290 34.00 28.46 -22.94
N GLU A 291 35.13 28.10 -22.29
CA GLU A 291 36.46 28.80 -22.13
C GLU A 291 36.57 30.32 -21.82
N ASP A 292 37.49 30.87 -20.99
CA ASP A 292 38.59 30.38 -20.08
C ASP A 292 38.79 31.45 -18.93
N ASP A 293 39.85 31.70 -18.12
CA ASP A 293 41.27 31.30 -17.87
C ASP A 293 41.67 31.68 -16.40
N GLY A 294 42.86 31.30 -15.92
CA GLY A 294 43.75 32.31 -15.28
C GLY A 294 43.99 32.34 -13.76
N GLY A 295 43.68 31.29 -12.98
CA GLY A 295 43.72 31.32 -11.49
C GLY A 295 44.73 30.40 -10.76
N ASP A 296 45.72 29.86 -11.47
CA ASP A 296 45.61 28.44 -11.81
C ASP A 296 46.19 27.37 -10.82
N ARG A 297 46.58 27.73 -9.60
CA ARG A 297 47.07 26.73 -8.59
C ARG A 297 46.46 26.85 -7.20
N ARG A 298 46.68 27.93 -6.44
CA ARG A 298 46.00 28.09 -5.13
C ARG A 298 44.48 28.09 -5.25
N GLN A 299 43.94 28.68 -6.33
CA GLN A 299 42.51 28.62 -6.60
C GLN A 299 42.08 27.19 -6.97
N ARG A 300 42.92 26.40 -7.67
CA ARG A 300 42.67 24.96 -7.88
C ARG A 300 42.72 24.16 -6.58
N ASP A 301 43.68 24.38 -5.69
CA ASP A 301 43.78 23.60 -4.44
C ASP A 301 42.56 23.87 -3.53
N ILE A 302 42.14 25.13 -3.44
CA ILE A 302 40.93 25.53 -2.71
C ILE A 302 39.66 25.06 -3.43
N ALA A 303 39.62 25.10 -4.77
CA ALA A 303 38.50 24.57 -5.55
C ALA A 303 38.44 23.04 -5.52
N LEU A 304 39.56 22.32 -5.41
CA LEU A 304 39.60 20.85 -5.28
C LEU A 304 39.20 20.43 -3.87
N ALA A 305 39.63 21.13 -2.82
CA ALA A 305 39.10 20.93 -1.48
C ALA A 305 37.60 21.28 -1.40
N GLY A 306 37.20 22.36 -2.05
CA GLY A 306 35.81 22.79 -2.20
C GLY A 306 34.96 21.80 -3.01
N GLU A 307 35.49 21.23 -4.08
CA GLU A 307 34.82 20.26 -4.96
C GLU A 307 34.84 18.84 -4.34
N GLN A 308 35.81 18.50 -3.49
CA GLN A 308 35.77 17.30 -2.65
C GLN A 308 34.74 17.43 -1.52
N ALA A 309 34.63 18.62 -0.90
CA ALA A 309 33.54 18.92 0.03
C ALA A 309 32.18 18.94 -0.70
N GLN A 310 32.12 19.50 -1.91
CA GLN A 310 30.94 19.48 -2.77
C GLN A 310 30.57 18.05 -3.15
N LYS A 311 31.52 17.17 -3.52
CA LYS A 311 31.27 15.75 -3.81
C LYS A 311 30.86 14.95 -2.57
N GLN A 312 31.18 15.41 -1.35
CA GLN A 312 30.57 14.88 -0.13
C GLN A 312 29.14 15.40 0.10
N LEU A 313 28.84 16.65 -0.29
CA LEU A 313 27.48 17.21 -0.33
C LEU A 313 26.60 16.62 -1.44
N ASP A 314 27.19 16.22 -2.57
CA ASP A 314 26.51 15.61 -3.73
C ASP A 314 26.12 14.14 -3.46
N SER A 315 26.54 13.58 -2.32
CA SER A 315 25.93 12.36 -1.82
C SER A 315 24.47 12.64 -1.44
N ARG A 316 23.53 12.12 -2.25
CA ARG A 316 22.07 12.33 -2.11
C ARG A 316 21.52 12.11 -0.68
N ILE A 317 22.24 11.36 0.15
CA ILE A 317 21.98 11.17 1.58
C ILE A 317 23.20 11.64 2.38
N SER A 318 22.99 12.67 3.19
CA SER A 318 23.95 13.26 4.12
C SER A 318 24.50 12.25 5.14
N PRO A 319 25.73 12.45 5.66
CA PRO A 319 26.33 11.54 6.64
C PRO A 319 25.54 11.42 7.95
N SER A 320 24.77 12.45 8.35
CA SER A 320 23.89 12.42 9.52
C SER A 320 22.70 11.49 9.30
N LEU A 321 21.97 11.68 8.20
CA LEU A 321 20.81 10.87 7.84
C LEU A 321 21.20 9.42 7.56
N ALA A 322 22.34 9.19 6.90
CA ALA A 322 22.87 7.86 6.62
C ALA A 322 23.16 7.03 7.90
N ARG A 323 23.47 7.66 9.04
CA ARG A 323 23.70 6.97 10.32
C ARG A 323 22.43 6.44 10.98
N LEU A 324 21.26 6.99 10.67
CA LEU A 324 19.98 6.53 11.22
C LEU A 324 19.46 5.25 10.54
N GLY A 325 19.90 4.99 9.32
CA GLY A 325 19.59 3.75 8.60
C GLY A 325 20.40 2.57 9.10
N ILE A 326 20.14 2.08 10.31
CA ILE A 326 20.97 1.05 10.97
C ILE A 326 20.58 -0.35 10.49
N TYR A 327 19.35 -0.79 10.79
CA TYR A 327 18.83 -2.14 10.48
C TYR A 327 18.07 -2.24 9.14
N ALA A 328 18.07 -1.17 8.33
CA ALA A 328 17.30 -1.09 7.09
C ALA A 328 17.98 -0.16 6.05
N LYS A 329 19.16 -0.55 5.56
CA LYS A 329 19.91 0.21 4.54
C LYS A 329 19.32 -0.10 3.16
N SER A 330 18.50 0.81 2.65
CA SER A 330 17.67 0.65 1.45
C SER A 330 18.52 0.71 0.18
N VAL A 331 18.71 -0.43 -0.47
CA VAL A 331 19.46 -0.58 -1.72
C VAL A 331 18.47 -0.87 -2.84
N LYS A 332 18.61 -0.18 -3.97
CA LYS A 332 17.85 -0.43 -5.22
C LYS A 332 18.71 -1.35 -6.12
N PRO A 333 18.55 -2.70 -6.06
CA PRO A 333 19.45 -3.64 -6.74
C PRO A 333 19.31 -3.59 -8.27
N GLN A 334 20.39 -3.93 -8.99
CA GLN A 334 20.42 -3.92 -10.45
C GLN A 334 20.30 -5.33 -11.05
N GLY A 335 19.56 -5.44 -12.15
CA GLY A 335 19.44 -6.66 -12.95
C GLY A 335 18.85 -7.83 -12.19
N ASP A 336 19.45 -9.00 -12.37
CA ASP A 336 19.18 -10.20 -11.56
C ASP A 336 20.12 -10.21 -10.34
N PHE A 337 19.58 -9.83 -9.19
CA PHE A 337 20.29 -9.83 -7.90
C PHE A 337 20.18 -11.15 -7.15
N THR A 338 19.39 -12.11 -7.65
CA THR A 338 19.10 -13.36 -6.92
C THR A 338 20.34 -14.26 -6.83
N ALA A 339 21.24 -14.19 -7.80
CA ALA A 339 22.55 -14.87 -7.77
C ALA A 339 23.67 -14.06 -7.05
N GLN A 340 23.44 -12.79 -6.67
CA GLN A 340 24.49 -11.93 -6.14
C GLN A 340 24.71 -12.17 -4.64
N SER A 341 25.96 -12.28 -4.19
CA SER A 341 26.29 -12.26 -2.76
C SER A 341 26.27 -10.82 -2.27
N ILE A 342 25.31 -10.50 -1.41
CA ILE A 342 25.12 -9.16 -0.84
C ILE A 342 25.56 -9.25 0.62
N THR A 343 26.80 -8.85 0.88
CA THR A 343 27.40 -8.78 2.22
C THR A 343 27.53 -7.35 2.72
N GLU A 344 27.54 -6.37 1.81
CA GLU A 344 27.51 -4.95 2.12
C GLU A 344 26.30 -4.24 1.49
N PRO A 345 25.66 -3.30 2.22
CA PRO A 345 25.95 -2.96 3.61
C PRO A 345 25.36 -3.99 4.59
N LEU A 346 25.93 -4.08 5.80
CA LEU A 346 25.31 -4.86 6.88
C LEU A 346 23.88 -4.35 7.16
N HIS A 347 22.91 -5.26 7.23
CA HIS A 347 21.46 -4.96 7.27
C HIS A 347 20.93 -4.26 6.00
N CYS A 348 21.39 -4.70 4.84
CA CYS A 348 20.83 -4.35 3.54
C CYS A 348 19.33 -4.73 3.45
N LEU A 349 18.53 -3.80 2.93
CA LEU A 349 17.13 -3.97 2.57
C LEU A 349 16.97 -3.73 1.06
N LEU A 350 16.46 -4.73 0.35
CA LEU A 350 16.35 -4.74 -1.12
C LEU A 350 15.02 -4.09 -1.54
N ASN A 351 15.09 -2.90 -2.13
CA ASN A 351 13.93 -2.09 -2.51
C ASN A 351 13.65 -2.22 -4.01
N ILE A 352 12.66 -3.02 -4.39
CA ILE A 352 12.36 -3.41 -5.78
C ILE A 352 10.94 -3.03 -6.22
N SER A 353 10.78 -2.62 -7.48
CA SER A 353 9.45 -2.35 -8.03
C SER A 353 8.71 -3.64 -8.38
N GLU A 354 7.37 -3.60 -8.36
CA GLU A 354 6.48 -4.65 -8.87
C GLU A 354 6.88 -5.16 -10.27
N ASN A 355 7.37 -4.27 -11.15
CA ASN A 355 7.89 -4.64 -12.48
C ASN A 355 9.14 -5.53 -12.40
N ALA A 356 10.05 -5.27 -11.47
CA ALA A 356 11.29 -6.03 -11.32
C ALA A 356 10.99 -7.43 -10.77
N LEU A 357 10.17 -7.51 -9.71
CA LEU A 357 9.65 -8.78 -9.20
C LEU A 357 8.96 -9.59 -10.31
N SER A 358 8.05 -8.96 -11.07
CA SER A 358 7.29 -9.65 -12.13
C SER A 358 8.15 -10.20 -13.28
N LYS A 359 9.37 -9.69 -13.49
CA LYS A 359 10.35 -10.24 -14.44
C LYS A 359 11.12 -11.43 -13.89
N LEU A 360 11.36 -11.48 -12.57
CA LEU A 360 12.15 -12.51 -11.90
C LEU A 360 11.29 -13.74 -11.54
N LEU A 361 10.04 -13.53 -11.12
CA LEU A 361 9.12 -14.60 -10.70
C LEU A 361 9.08 -15.86 -11.60
N PRO A 362 9.06 -15.77 -12.95
CA PRO A 362 8.95 -16.96 -13.80
C PRO A 362 10.18 -17.88 -13.81
N THR A 363 11.34 -17.43 -13.30
CA THR A 363 12.62 -18.16 -13.40
C THR A 363 13.46 -18.15 -12.11
N ARG A 364 13.10 -17.33 -11.12
CA ARG A 364 13.90 -17.09 -9.90
C ARG A 364 13.09 -17.18 -8.60
N LEU A 365 11.93 -17.85 -8.57
CA LEU A 365 11.08 -17.92 -7.37
C LEU A 365 11.85 -18.42 -6.13
N GLU A 366 12.49 -19.58 -6.23
CA GLU A 366 13.31 -20.16 -5.15
C GLU A 366 14.42 -19.18 -4.70
N ALA A 367 15.18 -18.63 -5.64
CA ALA A 367 16.27 -17.71 -5.35
C ALA A 367 15.81 -16.35 -4.77
N LEU A 368 14.55 -15.95 -4.98
CA LEU A 368 13.93 -14.81 -4.29
C LEU A 368 13.57 -15.17 -2.83
N ILE A 369 13.02 -16.37 -2.62
CA ILE A 369 12.72 -16.91 -1.28
C ILE A 369 14.01 -17.01 -0.45
N GLU A 370 15.08 -17.56 -1.04
CA GLU A 370 16.43 -17.61 -0.43
C GLU A 370 16.98 -16.24 -0.02
N LYS A 371 16.80 -15.18 -0.83
CA LYS A 371 17.16 -13.82 -0.40
C LYS A 371 16.30 -13.38 0.78
N GLY A 372 15.01 -13.70 0.77
CA GLY A 372 14.09 -13.47 1.89
C GLY A 372 14.50 -14.14 3.21
N HIS A 373 15.38 -15.15 3.21
CA HIS A 373 15.88 -15.76 4.45
C HIS A 373 16.84 -14.84 5.21
N THR A 374 17.63 -14.05 4.49
CA THR A 374 18.76 -13.26 5.05
C THR A 374 18.56 -11.75 4.92
N HIS A 375 17.79 -11.30 3.92
CA HIS A 375 17.59 -9.90 3.58
C HIS A 375 16.12 -9.51 3.69
N GLN A 376 15.88 -8.30 4.18
CA GLN A 376 14.56 -7.67 4.05
C GLN A 376 14.37 -7.22 2.60
N THR A 377 13.22 -7.48 2.00
CA THR A 377 12.85 -7.10 0.64
C THR A 377 11.55 -6.32 0.65
N ARG A 378 11.58 -5.12 0.07
CA ARG A 378 10.43 -4.25 -0.18
C ARG A 378 10.02 -4.31 -1.64
N VAL A 379 8.75 -4.64 -1.87
CA VAL A 379 8.09 -4.58 -3.17
C VAL A 379 7.11 -3.41 -3.16
N TYR A 380 7.32 -2.44 -4.05
CA TYR A 380 6.49 -1.24 -4.14
C TYR A 380 5.76 -1.10 -5.49
N PRO A 381 4.61 -0.42 -5.54
CA PRO A 381 3.80 -0.28 -6.76
C PRO A 381 4.55 0.47 -7.87
N ARG A 382 4.27 0.11 -9.12
CA ARG A 382 4.77 0.85 -10.29
C ARG A 382 4.12 2.24 -10.36
N GLY A 383 4.91 3.31 -10.46
CA GLY A 383 4.43 4.72 -10.56
C GLY A 383 3.50 5.06 -11.74
N THR A 384 3.23 4.14 -12.67
CA THR A 384 2.13 4.29 -13.66
C THR A 384 0.75 3.94 -13.08
N ARG A 385 0.67 3.47 -11.82
CA ARG A 385 -0.58 3.22 -11.08
C ARG A 385 -1.18 4.53 -10.55
N VAL A 386 -1.42 5.47 -11.46
CA VAL A 386 -1.91 6.83 -11.20
C VAL A 386 -3.29 6.91 -10.52
N GLN A 387 -4.02 5.79 -10.53
CA GLN A 387 -5.29 5.61 -9.82
C GLN A 387 -5.14 5.04 -8.39
N SER A 388 -3.91 4.78 -7.93
CA SER A 388 -3.57 4.18 -6.62
C SER A 388 -4.11 2.75 -6.42
N THR A 389 -4.33 2.01 -7.51
CA THR A 389 -4.65 0.57 -7.47
C THR A 389 -3.45 -0.23 -7.01
N ASN A 390 -3.68 -1.30 -6.23
CA ASN A 390 -2.62 -2.05 -5.58
C ASN A 390 -1.96 -3.13 -6.45
N LEU A 391 -0.72 -3.46 -6.08
CA LEU A 391 -0.06 -4.70 -6.50
C LEU A 391 -0.75 -5.91 -5.83
N ASN A 392 -0.59 -7.10 -6.39
CA ASN A 392 -1.05 -8.33 -5.73
C ASN A 392 -0.02 -8.73 -4.66
N PRO A 393 -0.33 -8.64 -3.36
CA PRO A 393 0.65 -8.89 -2.31
C PRO A 393 1.07 -10.36 -2.21
N LEU A 394 0.23 -11.31 -2.63
CA LEU A 394 0.58 -12.74 -2.65
C LEU A 394 1.80 -13.02 -3.53
N LYS A 395 1.99 -12.25 -4.61
CA LYS A 395 3.17 -12.36 -5.48
C LYS A 395 4.46 -11.91 -4.79
N ALA A 396 4.38 -10.92 -3.90
CA ALA A 396 5.51 -10.47 -3.10
C ALA A 396 5.79 -11.46 -1.96
N TRP A 397 4.76 -11.79 -1.17
CA TRP A 397 4.90 -12.65 0.00
C TRP A 397 5.37 -14.07 -0.38
N ARG A 398 4.78 -14.70 -1.40
CA ARG A 398 5.21 -16.04 -1.87
C ARG A 398 6.63 -16.06 -2.43
N ALA A 399 7.17 -14.91 -2.86
CA ALA A 399 8.58 -14.75 -3.24
C ALA A 399 9.49 -14.37 -2.05
N GLY A 400 9.07 -14.65 -0.82
CA GLY A 400 9.84 -14.41 0.42
C GLY A 400 9.89 -12.96 0.89
N ALA A 401 9.36 -12.00 0.14
CA ALA A 401 9.48 -10.57 0.42
C ALA A 401 8.57 -10.12 1.58
N GLN A 402 9.18 -9.46 2.55
CA GLN A 402 8.60 -9.09 3.84
C GLN A 402 7.63 -7.90 3.73
N ILE A 403 7.99 -6.89 2.93
CA ILE A 403 7.29 -5.61 2.82
C ILE A 403 6.60 -5.56 1.45
N ALA A 404 5.29 -5.77 1.41
CA ALA A 404 4.45 -5.53 0.24
C ALA A 404 3.73 -4.18 0.43
N ALA A 405 4.29 -3.10 -0.10
CA ALA A 405 3.80 -1.75 0.19
C ALA A 405 2.54 -1.41 -0.64
N LEU A 406 1.44 -1.08 0.04
CA LEU A 406 0.13 -0.85 -0.59
C LEU A 406 -0.39 0.58 -0.36
N ASN A 407 -1.23 1.07 -1.27
CA ASN A 407 -2.00 2.30 -1.12
C ASN A 407 -3.20 2.00 -0.20
N TRP A 408 -3.14 2.43 1.06
CA TRP A 408 -4.17 2.13 2.07
C TRP A 408 -5.50 2.84 1.80
N GLN A 409 -5.48 3.97 1.08
CA GLN A 409 -6.65 4.73 0.63
C GLN A 409 -7.47 4.06 -0.51
N SER A 410 -7.17 2.78 -0.81
CA SER A 410 -7.82 1.98 -1.85
C SER A 410 -8.10 0.57 -1.33
N TYR A 411 -9.31 0.32 -0.82
CA TYR A 411 -9.72 -0.99 -0.24
C TYR A 411 -10.04 -2.06 -1.32
N ASP A 412 -9.16 -2.19 -2.31
CA ASP A 412 -9.22 -3.22 -3.35
C ASP A 412 -8.78 -4.61 -2.83
N LEU A 413 -8.70 -5.60 -3.72
CA LEU A 413 -8.28 -6.96 -3.37
C LEU A 413 -6.91 -7.00 -2.66
N GLY A 414 -5.99 -6.08 -2.97
CA GLY A 414 -4.68 -6.02 -2.30
C GLY A 414 -4.83 -5.64 -0.83
N MET A 415 -5.62 -4.61 -0.52
CA MET A 415 -5.89 -4.20 0.87
C MET A 415 -6.79 -5.19 1.62
N GLN A 416 -7.72 -5.86 0.94
CA GLN A 416 -8.51 -6.94 1.54
C GLN A 416 -7.64 -8.13 1.95
N LEU A 417 -6.64 -8.49 1.13
CA LEU A 417 -5.63 -9.50 1.48
C LEU A 417 -4.69 -9.02 2.59
N ASN A 418 -4.29 -7.74 2.61
CA ASN A 418 -3.48 -7.17 3.70
C ASN A 418 -4.22 -7.18 5.04
N HIS A 419 -5.50 -6.77 5.06
CA HIS A 419 -6.36 -6.88 6.24
C HIS A 419 -6.45 -8.35 6.71
N ALA A 420 -6.75 -9.28 5.80
CA ALA A 420 -6.86 -10.71 6.11
C ALA A 420 -5.54 -11.37 6.58
N MET A 421 -4.39 -10.81 6.24
CA MET A 421 -3.06 -11.29 6.61
C MET A 421 -2.66 -10.81 8.01
N PHE A 422 -2.94 -9.55 8.34
CA PHE A 422 -2.44 -8.87 9.54
C PHE A 422 -3.51 -8.60 10.62
N HIS A 423 -4.76 -9.02 10.41
CA HIS A 423 -5.83 -8.89 11.41
C HIS A 423 -5.45 -9.58 12.73
N ASN A 424 -5.44 -8.80 13.81
CA ASN A 424 -5.07 -9.21 15.17
C ASN A 424 -3.63 -9.75 15.34
N THR A 425 -2.71 -9.45 14.40
CA THR A 425 -1.29 -9.86 14.50
C THR A 425 -0.36 -8.74 14.98
N GLY A 426 -0.91 -7.57 15.32
CA GLY A 426 -0.13 -6.37 15.63
C GLY A 426 0.66 -5.78 14.44
N GLY A 427 0.38 -6.24 13.21
CA GLY A 427 0.99 -5.77 11.97
C GLY A 427 2.26 -6.50 11.52
N TRP A 428 2.69 -7.50 12.28
CA TRP A 428 3.80 -8.40 11.95
C TRP A 428 3.29 -9.84 11.88
N VAL A 429 3.85 -10.67 10.99
CA VAL A 429 3.46 -12.09 10.84
C VAL A 429 4.69 -12.93 10.55
N LEU A 430 4.96 -13.94 11.37
CA LEU A 430 6.07 -14.86 11.14
C LEU A 430 5.86 -15.65 9.82
N LYS A 431 6.91 -15.76 8.99
CA LYS A 431 6.90 -16.56 7.75
C LYS A 431 6.93 -18.06 8.06
N SER A 432 6.55 -18.89 7.07
CA SER A 432 6.65 -20.35 7.22
C SER A 432 8.10 -20.81 7.38
N GLU A 433 8.30 -22.03 7.89
CA GLU A 433 9.64 -22.56 8.18
C GLU A 433 10.54 -22.60 6.93
N TYR A 434 9.98 -23.06 5.82
CA TYR A 434 10.60 -23.01 4.49
C TYR A 434 11.10 -21.60 4.14
N GLN A 435 10.25 -20.58 4.31
CA GLN A 435 10.54 -19.17 4.01
C GLN A 435 11.45 -18.48 5.05
N ARG A 436 11.96 -19.23 6.04
CA ARG A 436 13.03 -18.86 6.97
C ARG A 436 14.32 -19.66 6.72
N GLY A 437 14.37 -20.48 5.68
CA GLY A 437 15.54 -21.32 5.35
C GLY A 437 15.66 -22.61 6.17
N LEU A 438 14.58 -23.03 6.84
CA LEU A 438 14.50 -24.33 7.51
C LEU A 438 14.01 -25.40 6.51
N ALA A 439 13.95 -26.66 6.94
CA ALA A 439 13.33 -27.71 6.16
C ALA A 439 11.89 -27.33 5.79
N ASN A 440 11.43 -27.68 4.58
CA ASN A 440 10.06 -27.40 4.15
C ASN A 440 9.11 -28.52 4.61
N PRO A 441 8.27 -28.32 5.63
CA PRO A 441 7.32 -29.34 6.05
C PRO A 441 6.26 -29.61 4.97
N ALA A 442 6.00 -28.68 4.04
CA ALA A 442 4.99 -28.84 2.99
C ALA A 442 5.34 -29.92 1.93
N ASN A 443 6.55 -30.49 1.94
CA ASN A 443 6.86 -31.69 1.16
C ASN A 443 6.28 -32.99 1.78
N ASP A 444 6.04 -33.00 3.10
CA ASP A 444 5.51 -34.16 3.85
C ASP A 444 4.11 -33.89 4.47
N GLN A 445 3.68 -32.63 4.57
CA GLN A 445 2.34 -32.26 5.05
C GLN A 445 1.27 -32.66 4.03
N PRO A 446 0.25 -33.47 4.39
CA PRO A 446 -0.78 -33.86 3.46
C PRO A 446 -1.65 -32.66 3.06
N VAL A 447 -2.08 -32.64 1.80
CA VAL A 447 -3.13 -31.74 1.30
C VAL A 447 -4.41 -31.98 2.09
N ARG A 448 -4.92 -30.93 2.74
CA ARG A 448 -6.14 -31.00 3.57
C ARG A 448 -7.34 -30.52 2.77
N LYS A 449 -8.51 -31.10 3.03
CA LYS A 449 -9.79 -30.69 2.42
C LYS A 449 -10.50 -29.73 3.35
N LEU A 450 -10.59 -28.47 2.93
CA LEU A 450 -11.37 -27.42 3.59
C LEU A 450 -12.79 -27.45 3.03
N ARG A 451 -13.74 -27.91 3.83
CA ARG A 451 -15.18 -27.81 3.54
C ARG A 451 -15.76 -26.61 4.29
N VAL A 452 -16.49 -25.76 3.55
CA VAL A 452 -17.17 -24.58 4.10
C VAL A 452 -18.63 -24.65 3.70
N ARG A 453 -19.54 -24.70 4.68
CA ARG A 453 -20.98 -24.54 4.47
C ARG A 453 -21.38 -23.11 4.81
N ILE A 454 -22.07 -22.43 3.90
CA ILE A 454 -22.61 -21.09 4.08
C ILE A 454 -24.11 -21.21 4.27
N TYR A 455 -24.59 -20.97 5.49
CA TYR A 455 -26.01 -21.05 5.81
C TYR A 455 -26.76 -19.82 5.32
N GLY A 456 -26.30 -18.64 5.71
CA GLY A 456 -26.97 -17.38 5.43
C GLY A 456 -26.21 -16.17 5.91
N ALA A 457 -26.71 -15.00 5.56
CA ALA A 457 -26.22 -13.71 6.02
C ALA A 457 -27.34 -12.93 6.74
N SER A 458 -26.96 -12.18 7.76
CA SER A 458 -27.85 -11.29 8.50
C SER A 458 -27.39 -9.84 8.39
N ASN A 459 -28.37 -8.94 8.45
CA ASN A 459 -28.16 -7.49 8.57
C ASN A 459 -27.28 -6.91 7.44
N LEU A 460 -27.40 -7.41 6.21
CA LEU A 460 -26.74 -6.84 5.03
C LEU A 460 -27.35 -5.46 4.70
N PRO A 461 -26.57 -4.42 4.35
CA PRO A 461 -27.15 -3.19 3.82
C PRO A 461 -27.87 -3.46 2.49
N HIS A 462 -28.97 -2.75 2.24
CA HIS A 462 -29.60 -2.75 0.92
C HIS A 462 -28.63 -2.05 -0.09
N PRO A 463 -28.31 -2.65 -1.26
CA PRO A 463 -27.29 -2.11 -2.16
C PRO A 463 -27.56 -0.71 -2.72
N GLU A 464 -28.82 -0.40 -3.08
CA GLU A 464 -29.16 0.87 -3.75
C GLU A 464 -29.46 2.02 -2.76
N ASP A 465 -30.43 1.84 -1.87
CA ASP A 465 -30.68 2.74 -0.73
C ASP A 465 -31.18 1.94 0.49
N THR A 466 -30.67 2.26 1.69
CA THR A 466 -31.17 1.78 2.99
C THR A 466 -32.60 2.22 3.35
N GLN A 467 -33.25 3.01 2.50
CA GLN A 467 -34.68 3.35 2.57
C GLN A 467 -35.50 2.68 1.45
N SER A 468 -34.90 1.85 0.61
CA SER A 468 -35.63 1.11 -0.42
C SER A 468 -36.40 -0.06 0.17
N ASP A 469 -37.66 -0.24 -0.25
CA ASP A 469 -38.48 -1.43 0.03
C ASP A 469 -38.37 -2.50 -1.09
N ASP A 470 -37.61 -2.21 -2.16
CA ASP A 470 -37.52 -3.10 -3.33
C ASP A 470 -36.73 -4.39 -3.08
N SER A 471 -37.06 -5.40 -3.89
CA SER A 471 -36.50 -6.74 -3.77
C SER A 471 -35.31 -6.97 -4.71
N VAL A 472 -34.11 -7.08 -4.17
CA VAL A 472 -32.85 -7.33 -4.92
C VAL A 472 -32.54 -8.82 -5.07
N SER A 473 -31.74 -9.16 -6.09
CA SER A 473 -31.25 -10.51 -6.37
C SER A 473 -29.81 -10.64 -5.88
N VAL A 474 -29.51 -11.57 -4.96
CA VAL A 474 -28.21 -11.61 -4.27
C VAL A 474 -27.62 -13.01 -4.24
N TYR A 475 -26.30 -13.12 -4.41
CA TYR A 475 -25.54 -14.35 -4.21
C TYR A 475 -24.21 -14.09 -3.50
N ILE A 476 -23.58 -15.15 -2.97
CA ILE A 476 -22.22 -15.11 -2.43
C ILE A 476 -21.26 -15.77 -3.42
N ARG A 477 -20.21 -15.04 -3.81
CA ARG A 477 -19.04 -15.58 -4.51
C ARG A 477 -18.03 -16.05 -3.47
N ALA A 478 -17.67 -17.32 -3.51
CA ALA A 478 -16.68 -17.91 -2.63
C ALA A 478 -15.37 -18.15 -3.41
N GLU A 479 -14.28 -17.55 -2.98
CA GLU A 479 -12.99 -17.59 -3.68
C GLU A 479 -11.90 -18.12 -2.74
N LEU A 480 -11.17 -19.15 -3.17
CA LEU A 480 -9.92 -19.60 -2.54
C LEU A 480 -8.75 -19.13 -3.39
N MET A 481 -7.93 -18.24 -2.86
CA MET A 481 -6.70 -17.77 -3.48
C MET A 481 -5.51 -18.51 -2.87
N HIS A 482 -4.86 -19.39 -3.64
CA HIS A 482 -3.80 -20.28 -3.15
C HIS A 482 -2.67 -20.43 -4.17
N HIS A 483 -1.65 -21.26 -3.95
CA HIS A 483 -0.40 -21.17 -4.73
C HIS A 483 -0.49 -21.75 -6.15
N HIS A 484 -1.28 -22.81 -6.35
CA HIS A 484 -1.46 -23.43 -7.67
C HIS A 484 -2.36 -22.61 -8.61
N LYS A 485 -3.60 -22.34 -8.20
CA LYS A 485 -4.63 -21.69 -9.04
C LYS A 485 -5.78 -21.20 -8.16
N ASP A 486 -6.21 -19.95 -8.33
CA ASP A 486 -7.39 -19.44 -7.63
C ASP A 486 -8.65 -20.25 -8.03
N GLN A 487 -9.36 -20.76 -7.02
CA GLN A 487 -10.61 -21.52 -7.17
C GLN A 487 -11.79 -20.59 -6.84
N LYS A 488 -12.90 -20.70 -7.58
CA LYS A 488 -14.04 -19.77 -7.48
C LYS A 488 -15.35 -20.49 -7.69
N ASP A 489 -16.20 -20.40 -6.68
CA ASP A 489 -17.56 -20.92 -6.66
C ASP A 489 -18.56 -19.79 -6.36
N ARG A 490 -19.86 -20.08 -6.51
CA ARG A 490 -20.94 -19.18 -6.07
C ARG A 490 -22.11 -19.96 -5.51
N THR A 491 -22.83 -19.34 -4.59
CA THR A 491 -24.19 -19.77 -4.25
C THR A 491 -25.16 -19.46 -5.39
N LYS A 492 -26.35 -20.05 -5.31
CA LYS A 492 -27.52 -19.68 -6.11
C LYS A 492 -27.92 -18.24 -5.80
N THR A 493 -28.50 -17.57 -6.80
CA THR A 493 -29.10 -16.25 -6.61
C THR A 493 -30.41 -16.40 -5.85
N VAL A 494 -30.51 -15.72 -4.72
CA VAL A 494 -31.71 -15.65 -3.89
C VAL A 494 -32.27 -14.24 -4.01
N LYS A 495 -33.57 -14.14 -4.32
CA LYS A 495 -34.26 -12.85 -4.36
C LYS A 495 -34.74 -12.49 -2.96
N ALA A 496 -34.15 -11.44 -2.38
CA ALA A 496 -34.41 -10.97 -1.03
C ALA A 496 -35.17 -9.64 -1.07
N ALA A 497 -36.04 -9.43 -0.08
CA ALA A 497 -36.63 -8.13 0.23
C ALA A 497 -36.13 -7.69 1.62
N PRO A 498 -36.21 -6.40 1.97
CA PRO A 498 -35.91 -5.89 3.30
C PRO A 498 -36.55 -6.71 4.42
N SER A 499 -35.76 -7.02 5.45
CA SER A 499 -36.18 -7.83 6.57
C SER A 499 -37.16 -7.07 7.46
N ARG A 500 -38.28 -7.70 7.81
CA ARG A 500 -39.25 -7.16 8.78
C ARG A 500 -38.70 -7.11 10.21
N GLU A 501 -37.54 -7.72 10.46
CA GLU A 501 -36.79 -7.68 11.72
C GLU A 501 -35.82 -6.47 11.78
N SER A 502 -35.75 -5.66 10.72
CA SER A 502 -34.82 -4.55 10.56
C SER A 502 -35.48 -3.18 10.78
N THR A 503 -34.74 -2.25 11.40
CA THR A 503 -35.10 -0.83 11.50
C THR A 503 -34.56 0.03 10.35
N HIS A 504 -33.70 -0.54 9.49
CA HIS A 504 -32.97 0.16 8.42
C HIS A 504 -32.95 -0.63 7.09
N ASN A 505 -34.07 -1.29 6.77
CA ASN A 505 -34.29 -2.11 5.56
C ASN A 505 -33.16 -3.10 5.18
N SER A 506 -32.41 -3.60 6.16
CA SER A 506 -31.36 -4.59 5.97
C SER A 506 -31.91 -5.92 5.43
N LEU A 507 -31.13 -6.58 4.59
CA LEU A 507 -31.47 -7.87 3.99
C LEU A 507 -30.98 -9.01 4.90
N ASP A 508 -31.84 -10.01 5.10
CA ASP A 508 -31.49 -11.30 5.68
C ASP A 508 -31.72 -12.38 4.61
N ILE A 509 -30.72 -13.24 4.37
CA ILE A 509 -30.71 -14.14 3.21
C ILE A 509 -30.13 -15.50 3.59
N MET A 510 -30.82 -16.58 3.23
CA MET A 510 -30.36 -17.96 3.44
C MET A 510 -30.05 -18.63 2.10
N TRP A 511 -28.94 -19.37 2.04
CA TRP A 511 -28.52 -20.16 0.87
C TRP A 511 -28.41 -21.65 1.19
N ASP A 512 -27.83 -21.99 2.35
CA ASP A 512 -27.52 -23.35 2.80
C ASP A 512 -26.73 -24.22 1.80
N GLU A 513 -25.64 -23.67 1.28
CA GLU A 513 -24.78 -24.33 0.27
C GLU A 513 -23.37 -24.57 0.79
N ALA A 514 -22.71 -25.63 0.32
CA ALA A 514 -21.38 -26.02 0.79
C ALA A 514 -20.39 -26.18 -0.36
N PHE A 515 -19.19 -25.62 -0.16
CA PHE A 515 -18.04 -25.71 -1.05
C PHE A 515 -16.97 -26.60 -0.40
N THR A 516 -16.06 -27.15 -1.19
CA THR A 516 -14.95 -27.96 -0.68
C THR A 516 -13.73 -27.79 -1.57
N TRP A 517 -12.62 -27.39 -0.98
CA TRP A 517 -11.37 -27.11 -1.69
C TRP A 517 -10.20 -27.88 -1.06
N GLU A 518 -9.20 -28.18 -1.87
CA GLU A 518 -7.94 -28.78 -1.43
C GLU A 518 -6.89 -27.68 -1.17
N VAL A 519 -6.26 -27.72 0.01
CA VAL A 519 -5.31 -26.70 0.50
C VAL A 519 -4.11 -27.37 1.15
N THR A 520 -2.89 -27.03 0.70
CA THR A 520 -1.65 -27.42 1.38
C THR A 520 -1.34 -26.43 2.51
N PRO A 521 -0.82 -26.89 3.66
CA PRO A 521 -0.18 -26.02 4.63
C PRO A 521 0.92 -25.15 3.98
N ASP A 522 1.12 -23.95 4.50
CA ASP A 522 2.06 -22.92 4.01
C ASP A 522 1.82 -22.27 2.62
N ASP A 523 0.73 -22.59 1.91
CA ASP A 523 0.35 -22.00 0.60
C ASP A 523 0.28 -20.45 0.53
N LEU A 524 0.26 -19.78 1.69
CA LEU A 524 -0.32 -18.45 1.89
C LEU A 524 -1.70 -18.39 1.22
N ALA A 525 -2.56 -19.35 1.58
CA ALA A 525 -3.93 -19.46 1.10
C ALA A 525 -4.87 -18.48 1.82
N PHE A 526 -5.82 -17.91 1.09
CA PHE A 526 -6.84 -17.00 1.61
C PHE A 526 -8.23 -17.40 1.08
N ILE A 527 -9.21 -17.49 1.98
CA ILE A 527 -10.62 -17.57 1.62
C ILE A 527 -11.22 -16.17 1.58
N ARG A 528 -12.11 -15.93 0.63
CA ARG A 528 -12.82 -14.66 0.45
C ARG A 528 -14.28 -14.93 0.09
N PHE A 529 -15.19 -14.30 0.82
CA PHE A 529 -16.62 -14.31 0.52
C PHE A 529 -17.00 -12.92 0.08
N VAL A 530 -17.58 -12.79 -1.12
CA VAL A 530 -18.07 -11.51 -1.65
C VAL A 530 -19.58 -11.64 -1.82
N VAL A 531 -20.34 -10.74 -1.20
CA VAL A 531 -21.79 -10.64 -1.41
C VAL A 531 -22.00 -9.73 -2.63
N VAL A 532 -22.76 -10.24 -3.59
CA VAL A 532 -22.90 -9.66 -4.94
C VAL A 532 -24.37 -9.56 -5.30
N GLU A 533 -24.76 -8.40 -5.81
CA GLU A 533 -26.07 -8.20 -6.42
C GLU A 533 -26.04 -8.64 -7.90
N ASP A 534 -26.98 -9.50 -8.27
CA ASP A 534 -27.14 -10.11 -9.59
C ASP A 534 -27.98 -9.17 -10.48
N LYS A 535 -27.31 -8.15 -11.04
CA LYS A 535 -27.91 -7.13 -11.91
C LYS A 535 -27.81 -7.51 -13.39
N PHE A 536 -28.87 -7.23 -14.15
CA PHE A 536 -28.97 -7.53 -15.59
C PHE A 536 -27.82 -7.00 -16.46
N ALA A 537 -27.15 -5.91 -16.05
CA ALA A 537 -26.02 -5.34 -16.77
C ALA A 537 -24.66 -5.88 -16.29
N PHE A 538 -24.35 -5.72 -14.99
CA PHE A 538 -23.09 -6.14 -14.38
C PHE A 538 -23.30 -6.46 -12.90
N ASP A 539 -22.86 -7.65 -12.47
CA ASP A 539 -22.76 -8.08 -11.07
C ASP A 539 -22.07 -7.03 -10.18
N GLU A 540 -22.77 -6.51 -9.18
CA GLU A 540 -22.27 -5.45 -8.29
C GLU A 540 -21.91 -6.01 -6.90
N PRO A 541 -20.62 -6.16 -6.57
CA PRO A 541 -20.21 -6.53 -5.21
C PRO A 541 -20.44 -5.36 -4.24
N PHE A 542 -20.93 -5.63 -3.03
CA PHE A 542 -21.18 -4.59 -2.03
C PHE A 542 -20.61 -4.91 -0.64
N MET A 543 -20.56 -6.19 -0.24
CA MET A 543 -19.92 -6.64 1.01
C MET A 543 -18.83 -7.68 0.77
N VAL A 544 -17.81 -7.72 1.63
CA VAL A 544 -16.70 -8.68 1.55
C VAL A 544 -16.20 -9.15 2.93
N TYR A 545 -15.85 -10.43 3.01
CA TYR A 545 -15.03 -11.02 4.06
C TYR A 545 -13.77 -11.66 3.43
N CYS A 546 -12.64 -11.61 4.12
CA CYS A 546 -11.42 -12.30 3.70
C CYS A 546 -10.61 -12.75 4.93
N ALA A 547 -10.03 -13.95 4.89
CA ALA A 547 -9.19 -14.49 5.96
C ALA A 547 -8.05 -15.37 5.41
N ARG A 548 -6.87 -15.30 6.03
CA ARG A 548 -5.80 -16.29 5.80
C ARG A 548 -6.26 -17.66 6.30
N VAL A 549 -6.24 -18.66 5.43
CA VAL A 549 -6.82 -20.00 5.68
C VAL A 549 -6.21 -20.70 6.89
N SER A 550 -4.90 -20.57 7.10
CA SER A 550 -4.20 -21.16 8.25
C SER A 550 -4.60 -20.57 9.62
N TYR A 551 -5.40 -19.50 9.66
CA TYR A 551 -5.94 -18.92 10.89
C TYR A 551 -7.43 -19.31 11.12
N VAL A 552 -8.08 -19.96 10.14
CA VAL A 552 -9.50 -20.29 10.18
C VAL A 552 -9.76 -21.46 11.14
N LYS A 553 -10.74 -21.32 12.03
CA LYS A 553 -11.08 -22.31 13.07
C LYS A 553 -12.30 -23.15 12.69
N GLU A 554 -12.37 -24.37 13.23
CA GLU A 554 -13.40 -25.38 12.92
C GLU A 554 -14.72 -25.20 13.67
N GLY A 555 -15.79 -25.72 13.07
CA GLY A 555 -17.17 -25.64 13.52
C GLY A 555 -17.88 -24.38 13.05
N LEU A 556 -19.05 -24.13 13.64
CA LEU A 556 -19.92 -23.01 13.35
C LEU A 556 -19.26 -21.67 13.76
N ARG A 557 -19.28 -20.65 12.89
CA ARG A 557 -18.65 -19.34 13.08
C ARG A 557 -19.40 -18.22 12.35
N LEU A 558 -19.19 -16.99 12.80
CA LEU A 558 -19.65 -15.77 12.12
C LEU A 558 -18.49 -15.07 11.37
N ALA A 559 -18.69 -14.84 10.08
CA ALA A 559 -17.80 -14.03 9.25
C ALA A 559 -18.29 -12.58 9.24
N ASN A 560 -17.64 -11.71 10.02
CA ASN A 560 -17.96 -10.28 10.13
C ASN A 560 -17.59 -9.52 8.84
N LEU A 561 -18.59 -9.16 8.04
CA LEU A 561 -18.41 -8.51 6.74
C LEU A 561 -17.92 -7.06 6.87
N ARG A 562 -17.27 -6.58 5.82
CA ARG A 562 -16.95 -5.16 5.59
C ARG A 562 -17.52 -4.69 4.26
N ASP A 563 -17.85 -3.41 4.14
CA ASP A 563 -18.18 -2.80 2.85
C ASP A 563 -16.95 -2.70 1.94
N LEU A 564 -17.13 -2.23 0.70
CA LEU A 564 -16.03 -2.01 -0.24
C LEU A 564 -15.15 -0.78 0.06
N THR A 565 -15.40 -0.04 1.13
CA THR A 565 -14.48 0.97 1.69
C THR A 565 -13.64 0.42 2.85
N GLY A 566 -14.01 -0.76 3.38
CA GLY A 566 -13.36 -1.43 4.50
C GLY A 566 -14.03 -1.18 5.86
N ARG A 567 -15.20 -0.54 5.92
CA ARG A 567 -15.94 -0.29 7.17
C ARG A 567 -16.67 -1.54 7.63
N ARG A 568 -16.82 -1.71 8.95
CA ARG A 568 -17.76 -2.67 9.54
C ARG A 568 -19.19 -2.10 9.47
N THR A 569 -20.16 -2.97 9.19
CA THR A 569 -21.59 -2.60 9.04
C THR A 569 -22.51 -3.31 10.04
N GLY A 570 -21.97 -4.19 10.88
CA GLY A 570 -22.78 -5.11 11.69
C GLY A 570 -23.41 -6.26 10.88
N SER A 571 -23.00 -6.46 9.63
CA SER A 571 -23.45 -7.58 8.77
C SER A 571 -22.58 -8.82 8.98
N THR A 572 -23.19 -10.00 9.04
CA THR A 572 -22.47 -11.27 9.29
C THR A 572 -22.91 -12.37 8.34
N ILE A 573 -22.02 -13.32 8.05
CA ILE A 573 -22.37 -14.60 7.40
C ILE A 573 -22.18 -15.74 8.41
N LEU A 574 -23.19 -16.58 8.61
CA LEU A 574 -23.09 -17.82 9.38
C LEU A 574 -22.51 -18.93 8.50
N VAL A 575 -21.38 -19.50 8.91
CA VAL A 575 -20.71 -20.60 8.20
C VAL A 575 -20.26 -21.71 9.14
N ASP A 576 -20.21 -22.94 8.66
CA ASP A 576 -19.58 -24.09 9.32
C ASP A 576 -18.31 -24.49 8.57
N ILE A 577 -17.21 -24.67 9.31
CA ILE A 577 -15.87 -24.96 8.80
C ILE A 577 -15.46 -26.36 9.24
N GLN A 578 -15.10 -27.22 8.28
CA GLN A 578 -14.66 -28.59 8.54
C GLN A 578 -13.38 -28.88 7.77
N TRP A 579 -12.35 -29.42 8.44
CA TRP A 579 -11.19 -30.00 7.76
C TRP A 579 -11.27 -31.53 7.73
N SER A 580 -10.68 -32.12 6.68
CA SER A 580 -10.46 -33.57 6.53
C SER A 580 -9.21 -33.86 5.72
#